data_AF-A0A067PE98-F1
#
_entry.id   AF-A0A067PE98-F1
#
_cell.length_a   1.000
_cell.length_b   1.000
_cell.length_c   1.000
_cell.angle_alpha   90.00
_cell.angle_beta   90.00
_cell.angle_gamma   90.00
#
_symmetry.space_group_name_H-M   'P 1'
#
loop_
_entity.id
_entity.type
_entity.pdbx_description
1 polymer ?
#
loop_
_entity_poly.entity_id
_entity_poly.type
_entity_poly.pdbx_seq_one_letter_code
_entity_poly.pdbx_strand_id
1 'polypeptide(L)'
;QTIWTQCLPIIVRGTSDRFQMPWTPESFIQHFGSDKCKLVNCQDKSKHLSTLRDFFHLFSDAPDAVMPSLMLKDWPPTEHFRTVYSTLYDDFQKALPVPDYTESDGVFNIASHFLSNGVAPDLGPTLYVALPDKSLHRTTRLHLDATDAINILLHASPGPDGELGGTLWHIFSPEDSSSIRKFLTNGGYHCDHGDPIHSHNI
;
A
#
# COMPACT_ATOMS: atom_id res chain seq x y z
N GLN A 1 -20.69 4.74 11.87
CA GLN A 1 -20.94 5.98 11.11
C GLN A 1 -20.39 7.22 11.82
N THR A 2 -20.76 7.49 13.09
CA THR A 2 -20.42 8.75 13.81
C THR A 2 -18.93 9.07 14.00
N ILE A 3 -18.04 8.07 13.97
CA ILE A 3 -16.60 8.30 14.08
C ILE A 3 -16.02 8.81 12.74
N TRP A 4 -16.47 8.23 11.62
CA TRP A 4 -15.99 8.60 10.29
C TRP A 4 -16.31 10.06 9.93
N THR A 5 -17.45 10.57 10.39
CA THR A 5 -17.86 11.96 10.18
C THR A 5 -16.97 12.99 10.87
N GLN A 6 -16.06 12.55 11.75
CA GLN A 6 -15.08 13.42 12.41
C GLN A 6 -13.73 13.45 11.65
N CYS A 7 -13.64 12.82 10.48
CA CYS A 7 -12.42 12.74 9.67
C CYS A 7 -11.23 12.12 10.43
N LEU A 8 -11.51 11.18 11.34
CA LEU A 8 -10.50 10.48 12.11
C LEU A 8 -10.15 9.13 11.47
N PRO A 9 -8.86 8.76 11.37
CA PRO A 9 -8.47 7.43 10.93
C PRO A 9 -8.95 6.37 11.92
N ILE A 10 -9.39 5.23 11.41
CA ILE A 10 -9.89 4.11 12.20
C ILE A 10 -8.93 2.94 12.05
N ILE A 11 -8.52 2.34 13.18
CA ILE A 11 -7.70 1.13 13.21
C ILE A 11 -8.59 -0.06 13.59
N VAL A 12 -8.68 -1.05 12.71
CA VAL A 12 -9.31 -2.34 12.99
C VAL A 12 -8.20 -3.37 13.22
N ARG A 13 -8.23 -4.06 14.36
CA ARG A 13 -7.25 -5.11 14.70
C ARG A 13 -7.84 -6.50 14.45
N GLY A 14 -6.97 -7.49 14.26
CA GLY A 14 -7.39 -8.89 14.05
C GLY A 14 -8.02 -9.15 12.68
N THR A 15 -7.71 -8.33 11.67
CA THR A 15 -8.20 -8.54 10.31
C THR A 15 -7.55 -9.73 9.62
N SER A 16 -6.35 -10.15 10.06
CA SER A 16 -5.63 -11.34 9.57
C SER A 16 -6.50 -12.59 9.57
N ASP A 17 -7.31 -12.77 10.61
CA ASP A 17 -8.10 -13.98 10.84
C ASP A 17 -9.27 -14.13 9.85
N ARG A 18 -9.54 -13.09 9.05
CA ARG A 18 -10.57 -13.08 8.02
C ARG A 18 -10.08 -13.64 6.69
N PHE A 19 -8.78 -13.58 6.43
CA PHE A 19 -8.18 -14.08 5.19
C PHE A 19 -8.11 -15.61 5.23
N GLN A 20 -8.56 -16.26 4.16
CA GLN A 20 -8.51 -17.72 4.02
C GLN A 20 -7.22 -18.17 3.33
N MET A 21 -6.61 -17.29 2.54
CA MET A 21 -5.33 -17.57 1.90
C MET A 21 -4.15 -17.13 2.77
N PRO A 22 -3.02 -17.84 2.72
CA PRO A 22 -1.79 -17.36 3.31
C PRO A 22 -1.21 -16.24 2.44
N TRP A 23 -1.24 -15.00 2.93
CA TRP A 23 -0.64 -13.83 2.28
C TRP A 23 0.84 -13.66 2.65
N THR A 24 1.62 -14.74 2.55
CA THR A 24 3.05 -14.77 2.93
C THR A 24 3.97 -14.83 1.71
N PRO A 25 5.24 -14.38 1.81
CA PRO A 25 6.22 -14.51 0.75
C PRO A 25 6.27 -15.91 0.11
N GLU A 26 6.24 -16.97 0.92
CA GLU A 26 6.30 -18.36 0.46
C GLU A 26 5.11 -18.73 -0.41
N SER A 27 3.90 -18.30 -0.01
CA SER A 27 2.67 -18.50 -0.78
C SER A 27 2.73 -17.76 -2.12
N PHE A 28 3.21 -16.51 -2.12
CA PHE A 28 3.38 -15.74 -3.35
C PHE A 28 4.42 -16.37 -4.28
N ILE A 29 5.55 -16.86 -3.75
CA ILE A 29 6.58 -17.57 -4.53
C ILE A 29 5.98 -18.84 -5.16
N GLN A 30 5.17 -19.59 -4.42
CA GLN A 30 4.57 -20.84 -4.88
C GLN A 30 3.58 -20.61 -6.03
N HIS A 31 2.70 -19.62 -5.91
CA HIS A 31 1.58 -19.42 -6.84
C HIS A 31 1.91 -18.46 -7.99
N PHE A 32 2.76 -17.46 -7.74
CA PHE A 32 3.01 -16.34 -8.65
C PHE A 32 4.51 -16.08 -8.89
N GLY A 33 5.40 -16.96 -8.40
CA GLY A 33 6.84 -16.69 -8.41
C GLY A 33 7.46 -16.42 -9.80
N SER A 34 6.87 -16.94 -10.88
CA SER A 34 7.33 -16.69 -12.26
C SER A 34 6.93 -15.32 -12.82
N ASP A 35 6.04 -14.60 -12.15
CA ASP A 35 5.54 -13.31 -12.62
C ASP A 35 6.66 -12.29 -12.63
N LYS A 36 6.79 -11.57 -13.75
CA LYS A 36 7.71 -10.46 -13.89
C LYS A 36 7.18 -9.26 -13.13
N CYS A 37 8.06 -8.60 -12.39
CA CYS A 37 7.72 -7.41 -11.63
C CYS A 37 8.73 -6.28 -11.85
N LYS A 38 8.30 -5.06 -11.52
CA LYS A 38 9.15 -3.87 -11.46
C LYS A 38 9.45 -3.58 -10.01
N LEU A 39 10.73 -3.48 -9.68
CA LEU A 39 11.21 -3.05 -8.38
C LEU A 39 11.71 -1.62 -8.47
N VAL A 40 11.45 -0.82 -7.44
CA VAL A 40 11.95 0.54 -7.31
C VAL A 40 12.82 0.62 -6.09
N ASN A 41 14.04 1.14 -6.25
CA ASN A 41 14.87 1.49 -5.10
C ASN A 41 14.34 2.80 -4.48
N CYS A 42 13.97 2.74 -3.20
CA CYS A 42 13.36 3.84 -2.47
C CYS A 42 14.32 5.03 -2.30
N GLN A 43 15.64 4.79 -2.31
CA GLN A 43 16.70 5.79 -2.13
C GLN A 43 16.94 6.61 -3.41
N ASP A 44 17.30 5.93 -4.51
CA ASP A 44 17.72 6.59 -5.76
C ASP A 44 16.66 6.59 -6.87
N LYS A 45 15.50 5.95 -6.64
CA LYS A 45 14.39 5.79 -7.59
C LYS A 45 14.73 5.01 -8.85
N SER A 46 15.87 4.31 -8.88
CA SER A 46 16.22 3.38 -9.95
C SER A 46 15.19 2.25 -10.03
N LYS A 47 14.89 1.83 -11.26
CA LYS A 47 13.90 0.80 -11.55
C LYS A 47 14.61 -0.44 -12.07
N HIS A 48 14.25 -1.60 -11.56
CA HIS A 48 14.83 -2.88 -11.91
C HIS A 48 13.72 -3.86 -12.30
N LEU A 49 13.99 -4.73 -13.27
CA LEU A 49 13.08 -5.82 -13.62
C LEU A 49 13.53 -7.08 -12.87
N SER A 50 12.58 -7.80 -12.29
CA SER A 50 12.83 -9.03 -11.54
C SER A 50 11.65 -9.99 -11.67
N THR A 51 11.68 -11.09 -10.92
CA THR A 51 10.54 -11.99 -10.71
C THR A 51 10.04 -11.85 -9.28
N LEU A 52 8.76 -12.17 -9.03
CA LEU A 52 8.26 -12.21 -7.66
C LEU A 52 9.05 -13.19 -6.80
N ARG A 53 9.47 -14.33 -7.37
CA ARG A 53 10.29 -15.30 -6.66
C ARG A 53 11.57 -14.67 -6.13
N ASP A 54 12.34 -14.05 -7.01
CA ASP A 54 13.63 -13.45 -6.64
C ASP A 54 13.44 -12.32 -5.62
N PHE A 55 12.39 -11.51 -5.77
CA PHE A 55 12.08 -10.44 -4.83
C PHE A 55 11.67 -10.97 -3.45
N PHE A 56 10.76 -11.94 -3.37
CA PHE A 56 10.28 -12.47 -2.10
C PHE A 56 11.33 -13.31 -1.36
N HIS A 57 12.29 -13.93 -2.05
CA HIS A 57 13.43 -14.58 -1.38
C HIS A 57 14.26 -13.59 -0.53
N LEU A 58 14.30 -12.31 -0.90
CA LEU A 58 14.96 -11.27 -0.11
C LEU A 58 14.32 -11.07 1.27
N PHE A 59 13.08 -11.52 1.50
CA PHE A 59 12.44 -11.46 2.82
C PHE A 59 12.96 -12.53 3.79
N SER A 60 13.46 -13.65 3.29
CA SER A 60 13.93 -14.79 4.09
C SER A 60 15.45 -14.80 4.26
N ASP A 61 16.19 -14.26 3.30
CA ASP A 61 17.66 -14.37 3.20
C ASP A 61 18.44 -13.24 3.90
N ALA A 62 17.89 -12.58 4.92
CA ALA A 62 18.49 -11.35 5.48
C ALA A 62 19.15 -11.51 6.89
N PRO A 63 20.40 -12.00 7.00
CA PRO A 63 21.16 -11.88 8.24
C PRO A 63 21.89 -10.54 8.44
N ASP A 64 22.45 -9.89 7.41
CA ASP A 64 23.35 -8.77 7.70
C ASP A 64 23.63 -7.79 6.55
N ALA A 65 23.85 -6.53 6.96
CA ALA A 65 24.45 -5.38 6.28
C ALA A 65 24.24 -5.21 4.75
N VAL A 66 23.51 -4.15 4.38
CA VAL A 66 23.32 -3.62 3.02
C VAL A 66 22.30 -4.36 2.16
N MET A 67 21.07 -4.48 2.66
CA MET A 67 19.94 -4.72 1.76
C MET A 67 19.56 -3.43 1.02
N PRO A 68 19.32 -3.49 -0.30
CA PRO A 68 18.75 -2.37 -1.02
C PRO A 68 17.32 -2.13 -0.54
N SER A 69 16.94 -0.86 -0.36
CA SER A 69 15.57 -0.48 -0.02
C SER A 69 14.69 -0.62 -1.27
N LEU A 70 14.20 -1.83 -1.54
CA LEU A 70 13.41 -2.13 -2.74
C LEU A 70 11.92 -2.22 -2.42
N MET A 71 11.10 -1.67 -3.31
CA MET A 71 9.66 -1.77 -3.28
C MET A 71 9.13 -2.39 -4.57
N LEU A 72 8.20 -3.32 -4.43
CA LEU A 72 7.41 -3.87 -5.53
C LEU A 72 6.46 -2.80 -6.04
N LYS A 73 6.54 -2.49 -7.34
CA LYS A 73 5.72 -1.46 -7.97
C LYS A 73 4.83 -2.04 -9.06
N ASP A 74 3.57 -1.60 -9.08
CA ASP A 74 2.55 -1.89 -10.09
C ASP A 74 2.30 -3.41 -10.28
N TRP A 75 2.42 -4.20 -9.20
CA TRP A 75 2.06 -5.62 -9.20
C TRP A 75 1.06 -5.93 -8.07
N PRO A 76 -0.03 -6.67 -8.35
CA PRO A 76 -0.44 -7.06 -9.68
C PRO A 76 -0.91 -5.85 -10.52
N PRO A 77 -0.80 -5.90 -11.86
CA PRO A 77 -1.30 -4.81 -12.69
C PRO A 77 -2.81 -4.62 -12.50
N THR A 78 -3.25 -3.39 -12.21
CA THR A 78 -4.64 -3.08 -11.83
C THR A 78 -5.66 -3.53 -12.87
N GLU A 79 -5.32 -3.39 -14.16
CA GLU A 79 -6.19 -3.74 -15.29
C GLU A 79 -6.65 -5.21 -15.29
N HIS A 80 -5.96 -6.09 -14.56
CA HIS A 80 -6.21 -7.53 -14.58
C HIS A 80 -6.27 -8.17 -13.20
N PHE A 81 -6.33 -7.40 -12.11
CA PHE A 81 -6.33 -7.98 -10.75
C PHE A 81 -7.52 -8.93 -10.55
N ARG A 82 -8.74 -8.47 -10.87
CA ARG A 82 -9.97 -9.27 -10.69
C ARG A 82 -10.03 -10.50 -11.59
N THR A 83 -9.41 -10.46 -12.77
CA THR A 83 -9.51 -11.55 -13.77
C THR A 83 -8.38 -12.56 -13.66
N VAL A 84 -7.13 -12.10 -13.55
CA VAL A 84 -5.94 -12.94 -13.50
C VAL A 84 -5.65 -13.42 -12.08
N TYR A 85 -5.92 -12.58 -11.07
CA TYR A 85 -5.65 -12.85 -9.66
C TYR A 85 -6.95 -12.96 -8.86
N SER A 86 -7.98 -13.59 -9.46
CA SER A 86 -9.34 -13.68 -8.89
C SER A 86 -9.37 -14.29 -7.50
N THR A 87 -8.55 -15.31 -7.21
CA THR A 87 -8.49 -15.91 -5.87
C THR A 87 -7.99 -14.91 -4.82
N LEU A 88 -6.96 -14.10 -5.13
CA LEU A 88 -6.48 -13.04 -4.23
C LEU A 88 -7.52 -11.93 -4.06
N TYR A 89 -8.23 -11.59 -5.15
CA TYR A 89 -9.31 -10.61 -5.12
C TYR A 89 -10.47 -11.03 -4.23
N ASP A 90 -10.98 -12.24 -4.42
CA ASP A 90 -12.10 -12.76 -3.65
C ASP A 90 -11.75 -12.90 -2.17
N ASP A 91 -10.54 -13.37 -1.86
CA ASP A 91 -10.07 -13.46 -0.47
C ASP A 91 -9.93 -12.09 0.18
N PHE A 92 -9.37 -11.11 -0.55
CA PHE A 92 -9.26 -9.73 -0.07
C PHE A 92 -10.63 -9.09 0.15
N GLN A 93 -11.54 -9.15 -0.82
CA GLN A 93 -12.88 -8.56 -0.72
C GLN A 93 -13.64 -9.12 0.49
N LYS A 94 -13.68 -10.44 0.66
CA LYS A 94 -14.38 -11.09 1.79
C LYS A 94 -13.77 -10.78 3.16
N ALA A 95 -12.49 -10.40 3.19
CA ALA A 95 -11.80 -10.09 4.43
C ALA A 95 -11.94 -8.61 4.85
N LEU A 96 -12.47 -7.74 3.98
CA LEU A 96 -12.60 -6.32 4.26
C LEU A 96 -13.45 -6.06 5.52
N PRO A 97 -12.97 -5.25 6.47
CA PRO A 97 -13.78 -4.80 7.59
C PRO A 97 -14.76 -3.72 7.13
N VAL A 98 -15.90 -3.63 7.80
CA VAL A 98 -16.97 -2.65 7.50
C VAL A 98 -17.45 -2.79 6.03
N PRO A 99 -17.89 -3.99 5.63
CA PRO A 99 -18.11 -4.36 4.22
C PRO A 99 -19.13 -3.46 3.52
N ASP A 100 -20.14 -2.96 4.23
CA ASP A 100 -21.11 -2.00 3.68
C ASP A 100 -20.45 -0.76 3.05
N TYR A 101 -19.24 -0.38 3.49
CA TYR A 101 -18.48 0.75 2.97
C TYR A 101 -17.30 0.35 2.09
N THR A 102 -16.65 -0.77 2.38
CA THR A 102 -15.34 -1.11 1.81
C THR A 102 -15.41 -2.16 0.71
N GLU A 103 -16.39 -3.07 0.74
CA GLU A 103 -16.58 -4.05 -0.34
C GLU A 103 -17.02 -3.36 -1.64
N SER A 104 -16.64 -3.95 -2.76
CA SER A 104 -16.92 -3.41 -4.08
C SER A 104 -18.42 -3.36 -4.43
N ASP A 105 -19.26 -4.14 -3.74
CA ASP A 105 -20.72 -4.13 -3.81
C ASP A 105 -21.38 -3.61 -2.52
N GLY A 106 -20.60 -3.01 -1.62
CA GLY A 106 -21.08 -2.42 -0.38
C GLY A 106 -22.15 -1.36 -0.62
N VAL A 107 -23.23 -1.40 0.18
CA VAL A 107 -24.40 -0.52 0.00
C VAL A 107 -24.08 0.97 0.16
N PHE A 108 -23.09 1.31 0.99
CA PHE A 108 -22.61 2.68 1.20
C PHE A 108 -21.32 3.00 0.43
N ASN A 109 -20.78 2.05 -0.34
CA ASN A 109 -19.68 2.32 -1.26
C ASN A 109 -20.21 3.02 -2.52
N ILE A 110 -20.06 4.34 -2.62
CA ILE A 110 -20.61 5.12 -3.74
C ILE A 110 -20.05 4.65 -5.09
N ALA A 111 -18.83 4.12 -5.12
CA ALA A 111 -18.22 3.62 -6.35
C ALA A 111 -18.93 2.38 -6.92
N SER A 112 -19.61 1.58 -6.08
CA SER A 112 -20.39 0.42 -6.52
C SER A 112 -21.65 0.82 -7.32
N HIS A 113 -22.08 2.07 -7.18
CA HIS A 113 -23.30 2.61 -7.80
C HIS A 113 -23.04 3.47 -9.04
N PHE A 114 -21.78 3.55 -9.50
CA PHE A 114 -21.49 4.22 -10.78
C PHE A 114 -22.14 3.45 -11.93
N LEU A 115 -22.76 4.18 -12.85
CA LEU A 115 -23.32 3.59 -14.06
C LEU A 115 -22.20 2.91 -14.86
N SER A 116 -22.51 1.82 -15.55
CA SER A 116 -21.56 1.08 -16.39
C SER A 116 -20.94 1.91 -17.52
N ASN A 117 -21.56 3.05 -17.86
CA ASN A 117 -21.07 4.04 -18.82
C ASN A 117 -20.46 5.29 -18.16
N GLY A 118 -20.35 5.31 -16.82
CA GLY A 118 -19.72 6.38 -16.05
C GLY A 118 -18.21 6.16 -15.91
N VAL A 119 -17.50 7.24 -15.58
CA VAL A 119 -16.08 7.16 -15.21
C VAL A 119 -16.01 6.88 -13.71
N ALA A 120 -16.02 5.60 -13.35
CA ALA A 120 -15.79 5.18 -11.97
C ALA A 120 -14.31 5.39 -11.58
N PRO A 121 -14.01 5.75 -10.33
CA PRO A 121 -12.63 5.73 -9.85
C PRO A 121 -12.09 4.30 -9.89
N ASP A 122 -10.82 4.14 -10.26
CA ASP A 122 -10.12 2.86 -10.16
C ASP A 122 -9.76 2.63 -8.68
N LEU A 123 -10.55 1.80 -7.99
CA LEU A 123 -10.46 1.58 -6.55
C LEU A 123 -9.59 0.38 -6.14
N GLY A 124 -8.78 -0.15 -7.05
CA GLY A 124 -7.90 -1.27 -6.76
C GLY A 124 -8.64 -2.61 -6.58
N PRO A 125 -8.08 -3.57 -5.83
CA PRO A 125 -7.03 -3.42 -4.83
C PRO A 125 -5.61 -3.25 -5.40
N THR A 126 -4.76 -2.58 -4.62
CA THR A 126 -3.33 -2.38 -4.92
C THR A 126 -2.48 -3.04 -3.84
N LEU A 127 -1.51 -3.88 -4.23
CA LEU A 127 -0.60 -4.52 -3.29
C LEU A 127 0.67 -3.67 -3.11
N TYR A 128 1.03 -3.41 -1.86
CA TYR A 128 2.26 -2.71 -1.48
C TYR A 128 3.20 -3.68 -0.75
N VAL A 129 4.38 -3.91 -1.32
CA VAL A 129 5.40 -4.77 -0.71
C VAL A 129 6.74 -4.07 -0.77
N ALA A 130 7.43 -3.93 0.36
CA ALA A 130 8.74 -3.29 0.44
C ALA A 130 9.64 -4.00 1.44
N LEU A 131 10.95 -3.97 1.16
CA LEU A 131 11.99 -4.37 2.10
C LEU A 131 12.19 -3.28 3.17
N PRO A 132 12.64 -3.63 4.39
CA PRO A 132 12.85 -2.67 5.45
C PRO A 132 13.93 -1.64 5.08
N ASP A 133 13.60 -0.37 5.30
CA ASP A 133 14.54 0.73 5.12
C ASP A 133 15.25 1.07 6.44
N LYS A 134 16.53 0.68 6.55
CA LYS A 134 17.35 0.99 7.75
C LYS A 134 17.84 2.45 7.78
N SER A 135 17.59 3.21 6.72
CA SER A 135 18.16 4.55 6.49
C SER A 135 17.14 5.69 6.63
N LEU A 136 15.99 5.43 7.25
CA LEU A 136 14.87 6.38 7.41
C LEU A 136 14.28 6.87 6.08
N HIS A 137 14.61 6.28 4.93
CA HIS A 137 13.91 6.65 3.69
C HIS A 137 12.52 6.04 3.72
N ARG A 138 11.53 6.87 3.39
CA ARG A 138 10.11 6.52 3.48
C ARG A 138 9.75 5.62 2.29
N THR A 139 9.17 4.46 2.58
CA THR A 139 8.60 3.56 1.56
C THR A 139 7.46 4.25 0.81
N THR A 140 6.59 4.93 1.56
CA THR A 140 5.52 5.78 1.03
C THR A 140 5.73 7.22 1.49
N ARG A 141 5.85 8.12 0.51
CA ARG A 141 6.02 9.56 0.73
C ARG A 141 4.67 10.22 1.06
N LEU A 142 4.72 11.41 1.65
CA LEU A 142 3.55 12.23 1.96
C LEU A 142 2.77 12.49 0.66
N HIS A 143 1.51 12.11 0.68
CA HIS A 143 0.55 12.34 -0.40
C HIS A 143 -0.86 12.45 0.20
N LEU A 144 -1.82 12.77 -0.66
CA LEU A 144 -3.23 12.82 -0.34
C LEU A 144 -3.99 11.98 -1.37
N ASP A 145 -4.77 11.01 -0.91
CA ASP A 145 -5.65 10.23 -1.78
C ASP A 145 -6.94 10.99 -2.07
N ALA A 146 -7.45 10.82 -3.29
CA ALA A 146 -8.68 11.48 -3.73
C ALA A 146 -9.96 10.75 -3.24
N THR A 147 -9.80 9.52 -2.75
CA THR A 147 -10.90 8.66 -2.28
C THR A 147 -10.57 8.10 -0.91
N ASP A 148 -11.61 7.67 -0.19
CA ASP A 148 -11.43 6.89 1.02
C ASP A 148 -10.64 5.61 0.70
N ALA A 149 -9.76 5.20 1.62
CA ALA A 149 -8.88 4.06 1.43
C ALA A 149 -8.81 3.19 2.68
N ILE A 150 -8.61 1.89 2.46
CA ILE A 150 -8.31 0.93 3.51
C ILE A 150 -6.98 0.24 3.20
N ASN A 151 -6.09 0.23 4.19
CA ASN A 151 -4.81 -0.47 4.12
C ASN A 151 -4.81 -1.61 5.14
N ILE A 152 -4.49 -2.83 4.70
CA ILE A 152 -4.42 -4.01 5.55
C ILE A 152 -2.97 -4.53 5.54
N LEU A 153 -2.34 -4.58 6.71
CA LEU A 153 -1.03 -5.21 6.87
C LEU A 153 -1.21 -6.72 6.95
N LEU A 154 -0.80 -7.44 5.91
CA LEU A 154 -1.02 -8.89 5.77
C LEU A 154 0.19 -9.73 6.16
N HIS A 155 1.39 -9.21 5.96
CA HIS A 155 2.64 -9.87 6.31
C HIS A 155 3.65 -8.85 6.79
N ALA A 156 4.40 -9.22 7.83
CA ALA A 156 5.57 -8.51 8.28
C ALA A 156 6.61 -9.53 8.77
N SER A 157 7.80 -9.50 8.17
CA SER A 157 8.91 -10.33 8.66
C SER A 157 9.48 -9.75 9.96
N PRO A 158 9.93 -10.59 10.91
CA PRO A 158 10.57 -10.12 12.14
C PRO A 158 11.78 -9.24 11.86
N GLY A 159 12.02 -8.27 12.73
CA GLY A 159 13.24 -7.47 12.72
C GLY A 159 14.46 -8.27 13.18
N PRO A 160 15.68 -7.69 13.06
CA PRO A 160 16.92 -8.33 13.50
C PRO A 160 16.91 -8.75 14.98
N ASP A 161 16.20 -8.00 15.81
CA ASP A 161 16.09 -8.25 17.26
C ASP A 161 14.97 -9.24 17.61
N GLY A 162 14.31 -9.86 16.62
CA GLY A 162 13.19 -10.77 16.80
C GLY A 162 11.84 -10.09 17.07
N GLU A 163 11.82 -8.76 17.15
CA GLU A 163 10.60 -7.96 17.28
C GLU A 163 9.71 -8.08 16.03
N LEU A 164 8.40 -7.98 16.22
CA LEU A 164 7.43 -7.99 15.13
C LEU A 164 7.71 -6.82 14.18
N GLY A 165 7.92 -7.13 12.90
CA GLY A 165 8.00 -6.12 11.85
C GLY A 165 6.70 -5.34 11.71
N GLY A 166 6.77 -4.16 11.10
CA GLY A 166 5.58 -3.34 10.88
C GLY A 166 5.86 -2.10 10.06
N THR A 167 4.89 -1.20 10.02
CA THR A 167 4.99 0.09 9.32
C THR A 167 4.62 1.22 10.27
N LEU A 168 5.33 2.34 10.17
CA LEU A 168 5.03 3.57 10.90
C LEU A 168 4.26 4.52 9.99
N TRP A 169 3.05 4.90 10.40
CA TRP A 169 2.21 5.84 9.67
C TRP A 169 2.13 7.17 10.41
N HIS A 170 2.33 8.25 9.66
CA HIS A 170 1.99 9.60 10.10
C HIS A 170 0.80 10.06 9.27
N ILE A 171 -0.36 10.21 9.91
CA ILE A 171 -1.61 10.64 9.26
C ILE A 171 -1.96 12.02 9.80
N PHE A 172 -2.31 12.93 8.89
CA PHE A 172 -2.68 14.30 9.21
C PHE A 172 -4.14 14.55 8.84
N SER A 173 -4.79 15.49 9.52
CA SER A 173 -6.14 15.91 9.16
C SER A 173 -6.14 16.53 7.75
N PRO A 174 -7.16 16.26 6.91
CA PRO A 174 -7.33 16.95 5.65
C PRO A 174 -7.39 18.49 5.79
N GLU A 175 -7.90 18.98 6.92
CA GLU A 175 -8.00 20.41 7.24
C GLU A 175 -6.61 21.07 7.39
N ASP A 176 -5.61 20.31 7.83
CA ASP A 176 -4.23 20.79 8.00
C ASP A 176 -3.45 20.85 6.69
N SER A 177 -4.00 20.32 5.59
CA SER A 177 -3.29 20.18 4.31
C SER A 177 -2.77 21.52 3.77
N SER A 178 -3.47 22.63 4.02
CA SER A 178 -3.02 23.98 3.63
C SER A 178 -1.85 24.46 4.49
N SER A 179 -1.88 24.17 5.79
CA SER A 179 -0.82 24.51 6.74
C SER A 179 0.44 23.70 6.46
N ILE A 180 0.30 22.41 6.15
CA ILE A 180 1.40 21.51 5.77
C ILE A 180 2.07 22.00 4.48
N ARG A 181 1.30 22.34 3.43
CA ARG A 181 1.86 22.92 2.19
C ARG A 181 2.69 24.16 2.48
N LYS A 182 2.14 25.11 3.24
CA LYS A 182 2.85 26.34 3.63
C LYS A 182 4.13 26.04 4.40
N PHE A 183 4.09 25.10 5.34
CA PHE A 183 5.26 24.69 6.10
C PHE A 183 6.35 24.09 5.19
N LEU A 184 5.99 23.19 4.28
CA LEU A 184 6.94 22.54 3.37
C LEU A 184 7.57 23.52 2.39
N THR A 185 6.77 24.43 1.81
CA THR A 185 7.26 25.45 0.88
C THR A 185 8.12 26.50 1.60
N ASN A 186 7.64 27.06 2.72
CA ASN A 186 8.35 28.13 3.42
C ASN A 186 9.59 27.64 4.18
N GLY A 187 9.57 26.39 4.64
CA GLY A 187 10.69 25.76 5.33
C GLY A 187 11.82 25.31 4.41
N GLY A 188 11.67 25.46 3.08
CA GLY A 188 12.66 25.01 2.10
C GLY A 188 12.76 23.48 1.99
N TYR A 189 11.74 22.75 2.44
CA TYR A 189 11.67 21.30 2.31
C TYR A 189 11.16 20.83 0.94
N HIS A 190 10.65 21.76 0.13
CA HIS A 190 10.24 21.53 -1.25
C HIS A 190 10.96 22.52 -2.18
N CYS A 191 11.78 22.00 -3.09
CA CYS A 191 12.57 22.81 -4.02
C CYS A 191 12.03 22.79 -5.45
N ASP A 192 11.05 21.95 -5.73
CA ASP A 192 10.47 21.80 -7.07
C ASP A 192 9.37 22.84 -7.34
N HIS A 193 9.09 23.09 -8.61
CA HIS A 193 7.90 23.86 -9.00
C HIS A 193 6.66 22.95 -8.88
N GLY A 194 5.75 23.26 -7.96
CA GLY A 194 4.49 22.54 -7.83
C GLY A 194 3.93 22.50 -6.41
N ASP A 195 2.88 21.70 -6.23
CA ASP A 195 2.32 21.42 -4.91
C ASP A 195 3.16 20.34 -4.21
N PRO A 196 3.71 20.62 -3.02
CA PRO A 196 4.60 19.69 -2.32
C PRO A 196 3.93 18.36 -1.95
N ILE A 197 2.62 18.35 -1.70
CA ILE A 197 1.88 17.12 -1.37
C ILE A 197 1.57 16.32 -2.65
N HIS A 198 1.20 16.98 -3.76
CA HIS A 198 0.94 16.28 -5.03
C HIS A 198 2.22 15.79 -5.73
N SER A 199 3.37 16.37 -5.44
CA SER A 199 4.64 15.95 -6.03
C SER A 199 5.09 14.54 -5.59
N HIS A 200 4.55 14.04 -4.46
CA HIS A 200 4.94 12.77 -3.84
C HIS A 200 6.46 12.67 -3.64
N ASN A 201 7.12 13.81 -3.34
CA ASN A 201 8.58 13.91 -3.22
C ASN A 201 9.11 13.97 -1.78
N ILE A 202 8.23 14.14 -0.79
CA ILE A 202 8.58 14.43 0.62
C ILE A 202 8.14 13.31 1.54
#